data_AF-A0A816GRL7-F1
#
_entry.id   AF-A0A816GRL7-F1
#
_cell.length_a   1.000
_cell.length_b   1.000
_cell.length_c   1.000
_cell.angle_alpha   90.00
_cell.angle_beta   90.00
_cell.angle_gamma   90.00
#
_symmetry.space_group_name_H-M   'P 1'
#
loop_
_entity.id
_entity.type
_entity.pdbx_description
1 polymer ?
#
loop_
_entity_poly.entity_id
_entity_poly.type
_entity_poly.pdbx_seq_one_letter_code
_entity_poly.pdbx_strand_id
1 'polypeptide(L)'
;NDIYHVLTPIYEANRDFKKLSQVHSKLHEYFNRILIQGNKRLFGTYFRVGFYGTKFDELDGQEFIYKEPGITKLAEIASRLESFYIDKFGKSQVEMIKDSNDVNRASLDLANKKV
;
A
#
# COMPACT_ATOMS: atom_id res chain seq x y z
N ASN A 1 9.14 -11.45 -17.03
CA ASN A 1 10.36 -12.05 -17.61
C ASN A 1 10.91 -13.09 -16.65
N ASP A 2 11.16 -12.71 -15.39
CA ASP A 2 11.82 -13.55 -14.38
C ASP A 2 11.11 -14.89 -14.10
N ILE A 3 9.78 -14.91 -14.09
CA ILE A 3 9.01 -16.15 -13.95
C ILE A 3 9.22 -17.08 -15.16
N TYR A 4 9.24 -16.53 -16.36
CA TYR A 4 9.40 -17.32 -17.59
C TYR A 4 10.85 -17.79 -17.78
N HIS A 5 11.84 -17.06 -17.29
CA HIS A 5 13.25 -17.49 -17.29
C HIS A 5 13.48 -18.82 -16.57
N VAL A 6 12.69 -19.13 -15.54
CA VAL A 6 12.77 -20.44 -14.87
C VAL A 6 12.14 -21.56 -15.70
N LEU A 7 11.07 -21.25 -16.45
CA LEU A 7 10.28 -22.24 -17.18
C LEU A 7 10.85 -22.58 -18.57
N THR A 8 11.45 -21.60 -19.25
CA THR A 8 12.05 -21.76 -20.58
C THR A 8 13.02 -22.94 -20.66
N PRO A 9 14.06 -23.07 -19.80
CA PRO A 9 15.01 -24.18 -19.90
C PRO A 9 14.36 -25.55 -19.65
N ILE A 10 13.31 -25.62 -18.83
CA ILE A 10 12.56 -26.86 -18.58
C ILE A 10 11.81 -27.29 -19.85
N TYR A 11 11.16 -26.34 -20.54
CA TYR A 11 10.45 -26.66 -21.78
C TYR A 11 11.41 -26.94 -22.95
N GLU A 12 12.57 -26.29 -22.99
CA GLU A 12 13.64 -26.58 -23.95
C GLU A 12 14.19 -28.00 -23.76
N ALA A 13 14.54 -28.38 -22.53
CA ALA A 13 15.06 -29.71 -22.21
C ALA A 13 14.05 -30.81 -22.58
N ASN A 14 12.76 -30.55 -22.36
CA ASN A 14 11.67 -31.47 -22.70
C ASN A 14 11.22 -31.39 -24.17
N ARG A 15 11.80 -30.49 -24.98
CA ARG A 15 11.39 -30.22 -26.37
C ARG A 15 9.90 -29.91 -26.51
N ASP A 16 9.31 -29.26 -25.50
CA ASP A 16 7.90 -28.85 -25.50
C ASP A 16 7.73 -27.52 -26.24
N PHE A 17 7.88 -27.58 -27.56
CA PHE A 17 7.82 -26.40 -28.44
C PHE A 17 6.47 -25.68 -28.40
N LYS A 18 5.39 -26.40 -28.06
CA LYS A 18 4.06 -25.79 -27.92
C LYS A 18 4.03 -24.84 -26.73
N LYS A 19 4.56 -25.24 -25.57
CA LYS A 19 4.65 -24.36 -24.40
C LYS A 19 5.67 -23.24 -24.60
N LEU A 20 6.80 -23.51 -25.26
CA LEU A 20 7.77 -22.46 -25.60
C LEU A 20 7.14 -21.36 -26.47
N SER A 21 6.41 -21.74 -27.51
CA SER A 21 5.67 -20.80 -28.35
C SER A 21 4.72 -19.92 -27.53
N GLN A 22 3.94 -20.51 -26.62
CA GLN A 22 3.04 -19.78 -25.73
C GLN A 22 3.77 -18.80 -24.80
N VAL A 23 4.92 -19.19 -24.24
CA VAL A 23 5.74 -18.33 -23.39
C VAL A 23 6.20 -17.10 -24.17
N HIS A 24 6.77 -17.30 -25.36
CA HIS A 24 7.24 -16.19 -26.19
C HIS A 24 6.11 -15.28 -26.68
N SER A 25 4.95 -15.84 -27.06
CA SER A 25 3.78 -15.03 -27.41
C SER A 25 3.32 -14.14 -26.26
N LYS A 26 3.25 -14.68 -25.03
CA LYS A 26 2.87 -13.88 -23.84
C LYS A 26 3.92 -12.82 -23.52
N LEU A 27 5.21 -13.15 -23.59
CA LEU A 27 6.28 -12.17 -23.38
C LEU A 27 6.19 -11.01 -24.38
N HIS A 28 5.99 -11.32 -25.66
CA HIS A 28 5.79 -10.32 -26.70
C HIS A 28 4.60 -9.40 -26.37
N GLU A 29 3.45 -9.99 -25.99
CA GLU A 29 2.27 -9.24 -25.61
C GLU A 29 2.55 -8.32 -24.41
N TYR A 30 3.20 -8.81 -23.36
CA TYR A 30 3.51 -8.01 -22.17
C TYR A 30 4.47 -6.86 -22.47
N PHE A 31 5.51 -7.08 -23.28
CA PHE A 31 6.42 -6.02 -23.66
C PHE A 31 5.74 -4.97 -24.53
N ASN A 32 4.89 -5.37 -25.48
CA ASN A 32 4.06 -4.44 -26.24
C ASN A 32 3.13 -3.63 -25.34
N ARG A 33 2.49 -4.24 -24.34
CA ARG A 33 1.65 -3.53 -23.37
C ARG A 33 2.46 -2.48 -22.60
N ILE A 34 3.70 -2.78 -22.21
CA ILE A 34 4.59 -1.83 -21.53
C ILE A 34 4.89 -0.63 -22.45
N LEU A 35 5.20 -0.88 -23.72
CA LEU A 35 5.47 0.17 -24.71
C LEU A 35 4.24 1.05 -24.94
N ILE A 36 3.05 0.45 -25.09
CA ILE A 36 1.79 1.17 -25.34
C ILE A 36 1.36 1.99 -24.11
N GLN A 37 1.46 1.42 -22.91
CA GLN A 37 1.04 2.12 -21.69
C GLN A 37 2.01 3.22 -21.27
N GLY A 38 3.32 3.09 -21.58
CA GLY A 38 4.33 4.08 -21.20
C GLY A 38 4.22 4.50 -19.72
N ASN A 39 4.09 5.82 -19.50
CA ASN A 39 3.97 6.45 -18.18
C ASN A 39 2.52 6.54 -17.64
N LYS A 40 1.53 5.95 -18.32
CA LYS A 40 0.12 5.99 -17.87
C LYS A 40 -0.20 4.96 -16.78
N ARG A 41 0.80 4.23 -16.30
CA ARG A 41 0.65 3.20 -15.26
C ARG A 41 0.60 3.86 -13.89
N LEU A 42 -0.53 3.69 -13.20
CA LEU A 42 -0.73 4.17 -11.84
C LEU A 42 -0.43 3.02 -10.86
N PHE A 43 0.79 3.00 -10.31
CA PHE A 43 1.24 1.93 -9.40
C PHE A 43 0.75 2.08 -7.95
N GLY A 44 -0.02 3.13 -7.69
CA GLY A 44 -0.56 3.46 -6.39
C GLY A 44 0.01 4.75 -5.82
N THR A 45 -0.65 5.25 -4.78
CA THR A 45 -0.18 6.35 -3.94
C THR A 45 0.28 5.82 -2.59
N TYR A 46 1.16 6.55 -1.92
CA TYR A 46 1.78 6.11 -0.66
C TYR A 46 1.55 7.15 0.43
N PHE A 47 1.19 6.67 1.62
CA PHE A 47 0.91 7.51 2.79
C PHE A 47 1.66 6.99 4.01
N ARG A 48 2.32 7.90 4.74
CA ARG A 48 2.82 7.60 6.09
C ARG A 48 1.65 7.69 7.06
N VAL A 49 1.41 6.63 7.83
CA VAL A 49 0.37 6.57 8.86
C VAL A 49 1.02 6.18 10.16
N GLY A 50 0.92 7.08 11.15
CA GLY A 50 1.39 6.85 12.52
C GLY A 50 0.22 6.63 13.47
N PHE A 51 0.41 5.72 14.42
CA PHE A 51 -0.56 5.44 15.48
C PHE A 51 0.01 5.91 16.81
N TYR A 52 -0.80 6.62 17.60
CA TYR A 52 -0.34 7.23 18.86
C TYR A 52 -1.46 7.13 19.91
N GLY A 53 -1.11 6.61 21.08
CA GLY A 53 -2.01 6.44 22.22
C GLY A 53 -2.17 4.98 22.61
N THR A 54 -2.27 4.74 23.92
CA THR A 54 -2.27 3.39 24.52
C THR A 54 -3.40 2.48 24.04
N LYS A 55 -4.51 3.03 23.53
CA LYS A 55 -5.62 2.27 22.93
C LYS A 55 -5.25 1.51 21.65
N PHE A 56 -4.12 1.84 21.05
CA PHE A 56 -3.59 1.17 19.86
C PHE A 56 -2.70 -0.04 20.20
N ASP A 57 -2.45 -0.32 21.49
CA ASP A 57 -1.65 -1.44 21.98
C ASP A 57 -0.29 -1.51 21.25
N GLU A 58 -0.02 -2.60 20.53
CA GLU A 58 1.23 -2.83 19.79
C GLU A 58 1.49 -1.79 18.68
N LEU A 59 0.43 -1.13 18.20
CA LEU A 59 0.55 -0.08 17.20
C LEU A 59 0.95 1.26 17.83
N ASP A 60 0.88 1.43 19.15
CA ASP A 60 1.22 2.71 19.79
C ASP A 60 2.67 3.13 19.49
N GLY A 61 2.80 4.27 18.82
CA GLY A 61 4.06 4.84 18.39
C GLY A 61 4.66 4.23 17.12
N GLN A 62 3.94 3.36 16.42
CA GLN A 62 4.40 2.75 15.18
C GLN A 62 3.99 3.59 13.98
N GLU A 63 4.87 3.65 12.98
CA GLU A 63 4.61 4.29 11.69
C GLU A 63 4.73 3.28 10.55
N PHE A 64 3.83 3.38 9.58
CA PHE A 64 3.80 2.49 8.42
C PHE A 64 3.64 3.28 7.13
N ILE A 65 4.10 2.68 6.03
CA ILE A 65 3.81 3.16 4.68
C ILE A 65 2.64 2.35 4.12
N TYR A 66 1.50 3.02 3.96
CA TYR A 66 0.31 2.47 3.33
C TYR A 66 0.38 2.69 1.83
N LYS A 67 0.25 1.60 1.06
CA LYS A 67 0.15 1.63 -0.40
C LYS A 67 -1.32 1.56 -0.82
N GLU A 68 -1.82 2.63 -1.41
CA GLU A 68 -3.18 2.74 -1.93
C GLU A 68 -3.25 2.54 -3.44
N PRO A 69 -4.37 2.05 -3.99
CA PRO A 69 -4.53 1.85 -5.43
C PRO A 69 -4.67 3.17 -6.19
N GLY A 70 -4.17 3.21 -7.43
CA GLY A 70 -4.45 4.31 -8.35
C GLY A 70 -3.98 5.69 -7.85
N ILE A 71 -4.90 6.66 -7.82
CA ILE A 71 -4.68 8.06 -7.40
C ILE A 71 -5.54 8.37 -6.15
N THR A 72 -5.49 7.49 -5.15
CA THR A 72 -6.17 7.75 -3.87
C THR A 72 -5.62 9.03 -3.26
N LYS A 73 -6.54 9.91 -2.83
CA LYS A 73 -6.21 11.21 -2.22
C LYS A 73 -6.10 11.07 -0.71
N LEU A 74 -5.34 11.98 -0.09
CA LEU A 74 -5.16 12.00 1.38
C LEU A 74 -6.48 12.00 2.14
N ALA A 75 -7.47 12.80 1.71
CA ALA A 75 -8.77 12.88 2.35
C ALA A 75 -9.54 11.54 2.34
N GLU A 76 -9.34 10.72 1.30
CA GLU A 76 -10.02 9.43 1.16
C GLU A 76 -9.48 8.41 2.15
N ILE A 77 -8.16 8.22 2.18
CA ILE A 77 -7.53 7.31 3.15
C ILE A 77 -7.70 7.81 4.59
N ALA A 78 -7.59 9.12 4.84
CA ALA A 78 -7.77 9.70 6.17
C ALA A 78 -9.19 9.44 6.70
N SER A 79 -10.22 9.72 5.89
CA SER A 79 -11.61 9.46 6.27
C SER A 79 -11.88 7.97 6.50
N ARG A 80 -11.30 7.09 5.68
CA ARG A 80 -11.45 5.63 5.83
C ARG A 80 -10.83 5.11 7.12
N LEU A 81 -9.62 5.58 7.46
CA LEU A 81 -8.95 5.21 8.70
C LEU A 81 -9.66 5.80 9.93
N GLU A 82 -10.04 7.08 9.87
CA GLU A 82 -10.79 7.74 10.94
C GLU A 82 -12.11 7.01 11.22
N SER A 83 -12.91 6.72 10.19
CA SER A 83 -14.18 6.00 10.33
C SER A 83 -13.98 4.62 10.96
N PHE A 84 -12.99 3.85 10.48
CA PHE A 84 -12.69 2.52 11.01
C PHE A 84 -12.36 2.55 12.51
N TYR A 85 -11.52 3.50 12.95
CA TYR A 85 -11.13 3.58 14.35
C TYR A 85 -12.20 4.26 15.23
N ILE A 86 -12.99 5.18 14.69
CA ILE A 86 -14.19 5.70 15.37
C ILE A 86 -15.19 4.57 15.64
N ASP A 87 -15.43 3.69 14.67
CA ASP A 87 -16.34 2.55 14.85
C ASP A 87 -15.79 1.56 15.89
N LYS A 88 -14.46 1.40 15.97
CA LYS A 88 -13.79 0.50 16.92
C LYS A 88 -13.74 1.06 18.35
N PHE A 89 -13.46 2.36 18.52
CA PHE A 89 -13.12 2.96 19.82
C PHE A 89 -14.09 4.05 20.31
N GLY A 90 -14.97 4.52 19.45
CA GLY A 90 -15.90 5.62 19.70
C GLY A 90 -15.36 6.98 19.24
N LYS A 91 -16.27 7.83 18.76
CA LYS A 91 -15.97 9.14 18.17
C LYS A 91 -15.19 10.10 19.08
N SER A 92 -15.39 10.04 20.39
CA SER A 92 -14.71 10.91 21.35
C SER A 92 -13.31 10.45 21.73
N GLN A 93 -12.84 9.33 21.16
CA GLN A 93 -11.60 8.65 21.58
C GLN A 93 -10.56 8.59 20.47
N VAL A 94 -10.88 9.11 19.28
CA VAL A 94 -10.03 9.09 18.10
C VAL A 94 -9.97 10.50 17.52
N GLU A 95 -8.77 10.96 17.24
CA GLU A 95 -8.51 12.25 16.61
C GLU A 95 -7.48 12.07 15.48
N MET A 96 -7.72 12.72 14.34
CA MET A 96 -6.79 12.73 13.22
C MET A 96 -5.80 13.90 13.34
N ILE A 97 -4.52 13.59 13.49
CA ILE A 97 -3.44 14.58 13.42
C ILE A 97 -3.25 14.99 11.95
N LYS A 98 -3.49 16.26 11.63
CA LYS A 98 -3.40 16.80 10.25
C LYS A 98 -2.05 17.41 9.91
N ASP A 99 -1.22 17.63 10.92
CA ASP A 99 0.15 18.07 10.74
C ASP A 99 1.03 16.90 10.28
N SER A 100 1.93 17.16 9.34
CA SER A 100 2.90 16.19 8.83
C SER A 100 4.22 16.16 9.61
N ASN A 101 4.42 17.09 10.55
CA ASN A 101 5.62 17.14 11.39
C ASN A 101 5.76 15.90 12.30
N ASP A 102 6.94 15.75 12.89
CA ASP A 102 7.17 14.71 13.88
C ASP A 102 6.28 14.92 15.11
N VAL A 103 5.62 13.84 15.52
CA VAL A 103 4.63 13.91 16.58
C VAL A 103 5.31 13.92 17.95
N ASN A 104 5.17 15.05 18.66
CA ASN A 104 5.62 15.15 20.05
C ASN A 104 4.64 14.44 20.99
N ARG A 105 4.96 13.19 21.36
CA ARG A 105 4.11 12.36 22.24
C ARG A 105 3.77 13.00 23.59
N ALA A 106 4.67 13.79 24.17
CA ALA A 106 4.43 14.46 25.45
C ALA A 106 3.29 15.50 25.37
N SER A 107 3.01 16.02 24.17
CA SER A 107 1.94 17.00 23.94
C SER A 107 0.57 16.38 23.72
N LEU A 108 0.50 15.08 23.40
CA LEU A 108 -0.75 14.39 23.08
C LEU A 108 -1.61 14.10 24.33
N ASP A 109 -0.99 13.76 25.45
CA ASP A 109 -1.69 13.42 26.70
C ASP A 109 -2.31 14.63 27.44
N LEU A 110 -1.89 15.85 27.09
CA LEU A 110 -2.41 17.08 27.71
C LEU A 110 -3.79 17.47 27.17
N ALA A 111 -4.17 17.02 25.96
CA ALA A 111 -5.48 17.31 25.39
C ALA A 111 -6.62 16.46 26.01
N ASN A 112 -6.29 15.28 26.54
CA ASN A 112 -7.26 14.35 27.12
C ASN A 112 -7.40 14.47 28.66
N LYS A 113 -6.67 15.39 29.31
CA LYS A 113 -6.78 15.72 30.74
C LYS A 113 -7.65 16.95 31.01
N LYS A 114 -8.85 17.01 30.43
CA LYS A 114 -9.92 17.88 30.97
C LYS A 114 -10.91 17.01 31.73
N VAL A 115 -10.60 16.77 33.00
CA VAL A 115 -11.56 16.43 34.06
C VAL A 115 -11.60 17.62 35.01
#